data_AF-A0A484FM55-F1
#
_entry.id   AF-A0A484FM55-F1
#
_cell.length_a   1.000
_cell.length_b   1.000
_cell.length_c   1.000
_cell.angle_alpha   90.00
_cell.angle_beta   90.00
_cell.angle_gamma   90.00
#
_symmetry.space_group_name_H-M   'P 1'
#
loop_
_entity.id
_entity.type
_entity.pdbx_description
1 polymer ?
#
loop_
_entity_poly.entity_id
_entity_poly.type
_entity_poly.pdbx_seq_one_letter_code
_entity_poly.pdbx_strand_id
1 'polypeptide(L)'
;MTDGSHLGDSAPFMPEHMGFASCSFQPGCPSQCETPPLPDTLEQAEILNGLFPNLSEIDENDRLSMDQSLLTSIFGANAIGFHNSTVLTWIQLEKGLDELNLREGLRLPDDTQLIIVILDTGFPDREMITGRYDALDKYSESLVGTLAEGKVMVYPDREEAEADGQKVPDIRKMDQVATSRGDWRPVTCFGDGECVLQGIRSLCKRSWSGCSSHVGEQICKPRLTCTSPDRPEPPAPTSGEPWFHQEYVFFITRCEFRIFIVTVPSSRGLRGRQGKVITAISYPGRLRDQTQPSEEDYLRFGLTRAQVHDFALDVFECLRELDTPGLRSLEVGCRLDVSAFCSGGPLFVNEITRWYGAHYFQSECTPEPHTMISKAFANAFCGIHVSPELEQQVNTVYDPSTASPDATSVPRRRQRGLTRKRDDFGAVIP
;
A
#
# COMPACT_ATOMS: atom_id res chain seq x y z
N MET A 1 28.49 -19.24 -24.59
CA MET A 1 27.79 -18.13 -25.26
C MET A 1 26.49 -18.69 -25.79
N THR A 2 25.43 -18.55 -25.00
CA THR A 2 24.05 -18.89 -25.35
C THR A 2 23.23 -17.75 -24.77
N ASP A 3 22.54 -17.09 -25.68
CA ASP A 3 21.75 -15.87 -25.55
C ASP A 3 21.02 -15.68 -24.21
N GLY A 4 21.28 -14.55 -23.56
CA GLY A 4 20.60 -14.09 -22.36
C GLY A 4 19.14 -13.66 -22.58
N SER A 5 18.45 -14.18 -23.60
CA SER A 5 17.02 -13.97 -23.80
C SER A 5 16.23 -14.99 -22.99
N HIS A 6 16.22 -14.83 -21.67
CA HIS A 6 15.14 -15.43 -20.89
C HIS A 6 13.86 -14.62 -21.18
N LEU A 7 13.05 -15.18 -22.08
CA LEU A 7 11.60 -15.01 -22.12
C LEU A 7 11.06 -15.10 -20.68
N GLY A 8 10.84 -13.96 -20.03
CA GLY A 8 10.51 -13.93 -18.60
C GLY A 8 10.43 -12.53 -17.96
N ASP A 9 10.85 -11.47 -18.65
CA ASP A 9 10.72 -10.09 -18.15
C ASP A 9 9.28 -9.53 -18.20
N SER A 10 8.36 -10.30 -18.76
CA SER A 10 6.92 -10.13 -18.62
C SER A 10 6.32 -11.50 -18.25
N ALA A 11 6.44 -11.92 -16.99
CA ALA A 11 5.38 -12.78 -16.48
C ALA A 11 4.08 -12.00 -16.74
N PRO A 12 3.13 -12.52 -17.56
CA PRO A 12 1.87 -11.84 -17.78
C PRO A 12 1.30 -11.49 -16.41
N PHE A 13 0.82 -10.27 -16.26
CA PHE A 13 0.07 -9.90 -15.06
C PHE A 13 -1.00 -10.97 -14.84
N MET A 14 -0.86 -11.74 -13.75
CA MET A 14 -1.78 -12.80 -13.40
C MET A 14 -2.57 -12.32 -12.18
N PRO A 15 -3.75 -11.72 -12.37
CA PRO A 15 -4.55 -11.16 -11.27
C PRO A 15 -4.82 -12.18 -10.16
N GLU A 16 -4.90 -13.47 -10.48
CA GLU A 16 -5.05 -14.58 -9.54
C GLU A 16 -3.88 -14.75 -8.55
N HIS A 17 -2.71 -14.16 -8.84
CA HIS A 17 -1.54 -14.15 -7.97
C HIS A 17 -1.42 -12.86 -7.14
N MET A 18 -2.25 -11.86 -7.42
CA MET A 18 -2.43 -10.69 -6.56
C MET A 18 -3.58 -11.03 -5.62
N GLY A 19 -3.24 -11.55 -4.43
CA GLY A 19 -4.21 -11.66 -3.35
C GLY A 19 -4.58 -10.26 -2.88
N PHE A 20 -5.50 -9.61 -3.57
CA PHE A 20 -6.13 -8.40 -3.07
C PHE A 20 -6.99 -8.77 -1.86
N ALA A 21 -6.96 -7.94 -0.83
CA ALA A 21 -7.86 -8.10 0.29
C ALA A 21 -9.26 -7.68 -0.16
N SER A 22 -10.10 -8.64 -0.52
CA SER A 22 -11.52 -8.39 -0.73
C SER A 22 -12.22 -8.27 0.62
N CYS A 23 -13.10 -7.29 0.73
CA CYS A 23 -13.98 -7.14 1.89
C CYS A 23 -15.34 -7.69 1.50
N SER A 24 -15.83 -8.72 2.22
CA SER A 24 -17.11 -9.35 1.93
C SER A 24 -18.14 -9.03 3.00
N PHE A 25 -19.34 -8.61 2.60
CA PHE A 25 -20.48 -8.41 3.50
C PHE A 25 -21.79 -8.84 2.84
N GLN A 26 -22.84 -8.96 3.64
CA GLN A 26 -24.17 -9.36 3.17
C GLN A 26 -25.08 -8.12 3.10
N PRO A 27 -25.52 -7.70 1.89
CA PRO A 27 -26.50 -6.63 1.74
C PRO A 27 -27.80 -6.94 2.49
N GLY A 28 -28.45 -5.93 3.07
CA GLY A 28 -29.73 -6.07 3.78
C GLY A 28 -29.63 -6.61 5.21
N CYS A 29 -28.43 -6.91 5.72
CA CYS A 29 -28.25 -7.20 7.14
C CYS A 29 -28.27 -5.89 7.94
N PRO A 30 -29.20 -5.69 8.89
CA PRO A 30 -29.27 -4.47 9.68
C PRO A 30 -28.07 -4.40 10.64
N SER A 31 -26.95 -3.88 10.17
CA SER A 31 -25.84 -3.50 11.05
C SER A 31 -26.28 -2.28 11.85
N GLN A 32 -26.26 -2.37 13.18
CA GLN A 32 -26.69 -1.31 14.11
C GLN A 32 -25.74 -0.09 14.13
N CYS A 33 -24.95 0.13 13.09
CA CYS A 33 -24.00 1.24 13.02
C CYS A 33 -24.48 2.27 12.01
N GLU A 34 -24.78 3.47 12.50
CA GLU A 34 -24.84 4.70 11.70
C GLU A 34 -23.47 4.92 11.03
N THR A 35 -23.21 4.30 9.89
CA THR A 35 -22.06 4.58 9.00
C THR A 35 -22.45 4.42 7.54
N PRO A 36 -21.81 5.15 6.60
CA PRO A 36 -22.39 5.52 5.30
C PRO A 36 -22.54 4.32 4.36
N PRO A 37 -23.39 4.43 3.32
CA PRO A 37 -24.04 3.28 2.73
C PRO A 37 -23.02 2.52 1.89
N LEU A 38 -22.64 1.35 2.40
CA LEU A 38 -22.45 0.20 1.51
C LEU A 38 -23.81 -0.07 0.84
N PRO A 39 -23.88 -0.75 -0.30
CA PRO A 39 -25.17 -1.15 -0.85
C PRO A 39 -26.00 -1.87 0.23
N ASP A 40 -27.08 -1.21 0.64
CA ASP A 40 -27.96 -1.62 1.73
C ASP A 40 -28.90 -2.74 1.27
N THR A 41 -29.02 -2.93 -0.05
CA THR A 41 -29.85 -3.96 -0.67
C THR A 41 -29.05 -4.74 -1.71
N LEU A 42 -29.47 -5.98 -1.97
CA LEU A 42 -28.89 -6.79 -3.05
C LEU A 42 -29.04 -6.09 -4.42
N GLU A 43 -30.15 -5.39 -4.65
CA GLU A 43 -30.36 -4.59 -5.86
C GLU A 43 -29.30 -3.49 -6.03
N GLN A 44 -28.98 -2.75 -4.95
CA GLN A 44 -27.89 -1.76 -4.99
C GLN A 44 -26.52 -2.43 -5.20
N ALA A 45 -26.31 -3.60 -4.62
CA ALA A 45 -25.09 -4.38 -4.83
C ALA A 45 -24.97 -4.86 -6.28
N GLU A 46 -26.06 -5.31 -6.90
CA GLU A 46 -26.10 -5.73 -8.31
C GLU A 46 -25.85 -4.56 -9.25
N ILE A 47 -26.40 -3.37 -8.95
CA ILE A 47 -26.10 -2.14 -9.67
C ILE A 47 -24.62 -1.81 -9.53
N LEU A 48 -24.08 -1.84 -8.31
CA LEU A 48 -22.66 -1.57 -8.06
C LEU A 48 -21.77 -2.57 -8.81
N ASN A 49 -22.13 -3.85 -8.79
CA ASN A 49 -21.46 -4.92 -9.53
C ASN A 49 -21.53 -4.72 -11.05
N GLY A 50 -22.66 -4.24 -11.57
CA GLY A 50 -22.80 -3.87 -12.97
C GLY A 50 -21.95 -2.66 -13.37
N LEU A 51 -21.77 -1.70 -12.47
CA LEU A 51 -20.93 -0.52 -12.67
C LEU A 51 -19.43 -0.86 -12.54
N PHE A 52 -19.08 -1.79 -11.66
CA PHE A 52 -17.71 -2.14 -11.30
C PHE A 52 -17.45 -3.67 -11.30
N PRO A 53 -17.64 -4.35 -12.45
CA PRO A 53 -17.64 -5.83 -12.52
C PRO A 53 -16.28 -6.49 -12.18
N ASN A 54 -15.21 -5.69 -12.05
CA ASN A 54 -13.87 -6.17 -11.69
C ASN A 54 -13.44 -5.73 -10.28
N LEU A 55 -14.20 -4.84 -9.63
CA LEU A 55 -13.88 -4.28 -8.31
C LEU A 55 -14.94 -4.65 -7.27
N SER A 56 -15.94 -5.42 -7.69
CA SER A 56 -16.91 -6.05 -6.81
C SER A 56 -17.36 -7.36 -7.43
N GLU A 57 -17.80 -8.30 -6.59
CA GLU A 57 -18.34 -9.59 -7.00
C GLU A 57 -19.45 -9.97 -6.03
N ILE A 58 -20.57 -10.48 -6.54
CA ILE A 58 -21.63 -11.08 -5.73
C ILE A 58 -21.49 -12.59 -5.86
N ASP A 59 -21.24 -13.26 -4.74
CA ASP A 59 -21.12 -14.72 -4.72
C ASP A 59 -22.50 -15.42 -4.72
N GLU A 60 -22.48 -16.75 -4.81
CA GLU A 60 -23.68 -17.59 -4.80
C GLU A 60 -24.54 -17.51 -3.51
N ASN A 61 -24.02 -16.86 -2.46
CA ASN A 61 -24.68 -16.67 -1.17
C ASN A 61 -25.10 -15.21 -0.96
N ASP A 62 -25.22 -14.43 -2.04
CA ASP A 62 -25.54 -13.01 -2.03
C ASP A 62 -24.52 -12.15 -1.23
N ARG A 63 -23.29 -12.65 -1.03
CA ARG A 63 -22.24 -11.86 -0.39
C ARG A 63 -21.58 -11.00 -1.45
N LEU A 64 -21.63 -9.69 -1.23
CA LEU A 64 -20.86 -8.73 -2.01
C LEU A 64 -19.43 -8.70 -1.47
N SER A 65 -18.48 -9.08 -2.31
CA SER A 65 -17.05 -8.81 -2.12
C SER A 65 -16.69 -7.56 -2.88
N MET A 66 -15.97 -6.63 -2.25
CA MET A 66 -15.46 -5.43 -2.91
C MET A 66 -13.96 -5.33 -2.78
N ASP A 67 -13.34 -4.79 -3.83
CA ASP A 67 -11.98 -4.32 -3.78
C ASP A 67 -11.87 -3.14 -2.81
N GLN A 68 -10.81 -3.18 -2.04
CA GLN A 68 -10.55 -2.25 -0.96
C GLN A 68 -10.31 -0.80 -1.44
N SER A 69 -9.78 -0.64 -2.65
CA SER A 69 -9.64 0.69 -3.26
C SER A 69 -11.01 1.32 -3.53
N LEU A 70 -11.97 0.55 -4.08
CA LEU A 70 -13.35 1.01 -4.31
C LEU A 70 -14.03 1.42 -2.99
N LEU A 71 -13.83 0.65 -1.91
CA LEU A 71 -14.30 1.04 -0.58
C LEU A 71 -13.74 2.40 -0.16
N THR A 72 -12.45 2.61 -0.36
CA THR A 72 -11.80 3.86 0.03
C THR A 72 -12.29 5.03 -0.82
N SER A 73 -12.55 4.83 -2.12
CA SER A 73 -13.22 5.81 -2.97
C SER A 73 -14.62 6.16 -2.46
N ILE A 74 -15.45 5.16 -2.14
CA ILE A 74 -16.84 5.37 -1.69
C ILE A 74 -16.86 6.16 -0.38
N PHE A 75 -16.01 5.81 0.59
CA PHE A 75 -15.94 6.54 1.84
C PHE A 75 -15.37 7.94 1.67
N GLY A 76 -14.31 8.10 0.88
CA GLY A 76 -13.74 9.42 0.58
C GLY A 76 -14.77 10.33 -0.10
N ALA A 77 -15.47 9.82 -1.12
CA ALA A 77 -16.50 10.57 -1.84
C ALA A 77 -17.66 11.01 -0.93
N ASN A 78 -18.18 10.10 -0.08
CA ASN A 78 -19.28 10.40 0.83
C ASN A 78 -18.88 11.37 1.95
N ALA A 79 -17.64 11.30 2.44
CA ALA A 79 -17.21 12.08 3.59
C ALA A 79 -16.93 13.57 3.27
N ILE A 80 -16.60 13.94 2.03
CA ILE A 80 -16.27 15.35 1.69
C ILE A 80 -17.53 16.23 1.54
N GLY A 81 -18.73 15.67 1.56
CA GLY A 81 -19.97 16.45 1.40
C GLY A 81 -20.08 17.15 0.04
N PHE A 82 -19.35 16.65 -0.98
CA PHE A 82 -19.48 17.14 -2.34
C PHE A 82 -20.89 16.86 -2.85
N HIS A 83 -21.53 17.90 -3.40
CA HIS A 83 -22.89 17.78 -3.89
C HIS A 83 -23.03 16.86 -5.13
N ASN A 84 -21.91 16.48 -5.79
CA ASN A 84 -21.88 15.57 -6.96
C ASN A 84 -20.53 14.82 -7.08
N SER A 85 -20.35 13.70 -6.37
CA SER A 85 -19.22 12.77 -6.60
C SER A 85 -19.65 11.59 -7.46
N THR A 86 -18.78 11.10 -8.35
CA THR A 86 -19.02 9.88 -9.13
C THR A 86 -17.76 9.02 -9.17
N VAL A 87 -17.93 7.71 -9.30
CA VAL A 87 -16.83 6.76 -9.48
C VAL A 87 -16.86 6.30 -10.93
N LEU A 88 -15.72 6.39 -11.61
CA LEU A 88 -15.54 6.02 -13.02
C LEU A 88 -14.45 4.97 -13.13
N THR A 89 -14.61 4.04 -14.07
CA THR A 89 -13.49 3.22 -14.56
C THR A 89 -12.52 4.09 -15.37
N TRP A 90 -11.26 3.64 -15.51
CA TRP A 90 -10.28 4.36 -16.35
C TRP A 90 -10.79 4.57 -17.78
N ILE A 91 -11.40 3.55 -18.40
CA ILE A 91 -11.95 3.62 -19.76
C ILE A 91 -13.00 4.73 -19.90
N GLN A 92 -13.87 4.88 -18.90
CA GLN A 92 -14.90 5.94 -18.90
C GLN A 92 -14.28 7.33 -18.73
N LEU A 93 -13.28 7.46 -17.86
CA LEU A 93 -12.55 8.71 -17.66
C LEU A 93 -11.78 9.10 -18.93
N GLU A 94 -11.01 8.17 -19.48
CA GLU A 94 -10.17 8.34 -20.68
C GLU A 94 -10.99 8.83 -21.87
N LYS A 95 -12.18 8.28 -22.09
CA LYS A 95 -13.08 8.78 -23.14
C LYS A 95 -13.40 10.28 -22.99
N GLY A 96 -13.72 10.72 -21.76
CA GLY A 96 -14.01 12.13 -21.49
C GLY A 96 -12.78 13.04 -21.58
N LEU A 97 -11.59 12.50 -21.27
CA LEU A 97 -10.31 13.20 -21.47
C LEU A 97 -9.99 13.35 -22.96
N ASP A 98 -10.17 12.30 -23.76
CA ASP A 98 -9.89 12.32 -25.20
C ASP A 98 -10.82 13.25 -25.98
N GLU A 99 -12.09 13.27 -25.61
CA GLU A 99 -13.10 14.16 -26.18
C GLU A 99 -12.98 15.61 -25.66
N LEU A 100 -12.09 15.86 -24.68
CA LEU A 100 -11.90 17.14 -23.98
C LEU A 100 -13.20 17.72 -23.40
N ASN A 101 -14.17 16.86 -23.07
CA ASN A 101 -15.52 17.24 -22.66
C ASN A 101 -15.88 16.70 -21.26
N LEU A 102 -14.90 16.22 -20.49
CA LEU A 102 -15.11 15.57 -19.19
C LEU A 102 -16.01 16.40 -18.25
N ARG A 103 -15.80 17.73 -18.18
CA ARG A 103 -16.66 18.64 -17.39
C ARG A 103 -18.12 18.63 -17.87
N GLU A 104 -18.36 18.72 -19.17
CA GLU A 104 -19.70 18.69 -19.75
C GLU A 104 -20.38 17.34 -19.52
N GLY A 105 -19.64 16.24 -19.73
CA GLY A 105 -20.10 14.88 -19.48
C GLY A 105 -20.50 14.64 -18.01
N LEU A 106 -19.77 15.25 -17.08
CA LEU A 106 -20.08 15.24 -15.64
C LEU A 106 -21.08 16.31 -15.20
N ARG A 107 -21.56 17.15 -16.13
CA ARG A 107 -22.45 18.29 -15.86
C ARG A 107 -21.89 19.23 -14.77
N LEU A 108 -20.57 19.42 -14.77
CA LEU A 108 -19.88 20.27 -13.82
C LEU A 108 -19.85 21.71 -14.34
N PRO A 109 -20.31 22.69 -13.54
CA PRO A 109 -20.16 24.10 -13.90
C PRO A 109 -18.69 24.50 -14.09
N ASP A 110 -18.43 25.41 -15.02
CA ASP A 110 -17.06 25.85 -15.35
C ASP A 110 -16.33 26.50 -14.16
N ASP A 111 -17.08 27.02 -13.19
CA ASP A 111 -16.52 27.66 -12.02
C ASP A 111 -16.12 26.71 -10.90
N THR A 112 -16.53 25.45 -10.97
CA THR A 112 -16.39 24.44 -9.92
C THR A 112 -15.05 23.70 -10.01
N GLN A 113 -14.43 23.39 -8.87
CA GLN A 113 -13.20 22.58 -8.82
C GLN A 113 -13.51 21.11 -9.12
N LEU A 114 -12.78 20.53 -10.07
CA LEU A 114 -12.80 19.09 -10.36
C LEU A 114 -11.60 18.43 -9.69
N ILE A 115 -11.88 17.49 -8.79
CA ILE A 115 -10.86 16.66 -8.14
C ILE A 115 -10.97 15.26 -8.71
N ILE A 116 -9.91 14.77 -9.34
CA ILE A 116 -9.80 13.42 -9.89
C ILE A 116 -8.93 12.61 -8.93
N VAL A 117 -9.55 11.66 -8.23
CA VAL A 117 -8.84 10.73 -7.34
C VAL A 117 -8.63 9.41 -8.09
N ILE A 118 -7.38 9.10 -8.42
CA ILE A 118 -6.98 7.86 -9.07
C ILE A 118 -6.61 6.86 -7.97
N LEU A 119 -7.41 5.81 -7.84
CA LEU A 119 -7.08 4.66 -7.01
C LEU A 119 -6.76 3.49 -7.92
N ASP A 120 -5.49 3.14 -8.01
CA ASP A 120 -5.05 2.00 -8.79
C ASP A 120 -5.30 0.69 -8.04
N THR A 121 -6.20 -0.10 -8.57
CA THR A 121 -6.57 -1.41 -8.03
C THR A 121 -5.65 -2.52 -8.56
N GLY A 122 -4.80 -2.20 -9.55
CA GLY A 122 -3.74 -3.05 -10.09
C GLY A 122 -2.36 -2.54 -9.68
N PHE A 123 -1.32 -3.28 -10.05
CA PHE A 123 0.06 -2.77 -10.00
C PHE A 123 0.40 -2.27 -11.41
N PRO A 124 0.10 -1.00 -11.73
CA PRO A 124 0.28 -0.47 -13.07
C PRO A 124 1.75 -0.51 -13.48
N ASP A 125 2.02 -0.79 -14.75
CA ASP A 125 3.35 -0.56 -15.29
C ASP A 125 3.58 0.95 -15.51
N ARG A 126 4.86 1.27 -15.73
CA ARG A 126 5.32 2.65 -15.88
C ARG A 126 4.73 3.33 -17.12
N GLU A 127 4.59 2.59 -18.22
CA GLU A 127 4.03 3.14 -19.46
C GLU A 127 2.57 3.53 -19.27
N MET A 128 1.81 2.70 -18.56
CA MET A 128 0.43 3.00 -18.21
C MET A 128 0.35 4.24 -17.32
N ILE A 129 1.11 4.34 -16.22
CA ILE A 129 1.12 5.57 -15.40
C ILE A 129 1.44 6.79 -16.27
N THR A 130 2.50 6.72 -17.06
CA THR A 130 2.93 7.84 -17.91
C THR A 130 1.81 8.28 -18.86
N GLY A 131 1.23 7.34 -19.62
CA GLY A 131 0.17 7.65 -20.58
C GLY A 131 -1.10 8.22 -19.92
N ARG A 132 -1.45 7.76 -18.72
CA ARG A 132 -2.59 8.28 -17.96
C ARG A 132 -2.41 9.73 -17.56
N TYR A 133 -1.25 10.07 -17.01
CA TYR A 133 -0.97 11.44 -16.62
C TYR A 133 -0.76 12.34 -17.84
N ASP A 134 -0.23 11.83 -18.96
CA ASP A 134 -0.13 12.60 -20.21
C ASP A 134 -1.53 12.99 -20.74
N ALA A 135 -2.51 12.09 -20.65
CA ALA A 135 -3.89 12.39 -21.01
C ALA A 135 -4.52 13.45 -20.07
N LEU A 136 -4.24 13.37 -18.78
CA LEU A 136 -4.71 14.34 -17.78
C LEU A 136 -4.08 15.72 -17.94
N ASP A 137 -2.79 15.77 -18.26
CA ASP A 137 -2.07 17.01 -18.54
C ASP A 137 -2.60 17.65 -19.82
N LYS A 138 -2.75 16.88 -20.90
CA LYS A 138 -3.37 17.34 -22.15
C LYS A 138 -4.77 17.92 -21.93
N TYR A 139 -5.59 17.24 -21.11
CA TYR A 139 -6.91 17.76 -20.75
C TYR A 139 -6.80 19.07 -19.95
N SER A 140 -5.90 19.14 -18.96
CA SER A 140 -5.68 20.35 -18.16
C SER A 140 -5.20 21.54 -19.01
N GLU A 141 -4.31 21.28 -19.97
CA GLU A 141 -3.84 22.27 -20.96
C GLU A 141 -4.97 22.78 -21.85
N SER A 142 -5.91 21.93 -22.24
CA SER A 142 -7.08 22.35 -23.04
C SER A 142 -7.97 23.39 -22.34
N LEU A 143 -7.87 23.51 -21.01
CA LEU A 143 -8.67 24.44 -20.21
C LEU A 143 -8.00 25.81 -20.03
N VAL A 144 -6.76 26.00 -20.50
CA VAL A 144 -6.06 27.29 -20.41
C VAL A 144 -6.82 28.36 -21.17
N GLY A 145 -7.05 29.51 -20.53
CA GLY A 145 -7.85 30.61 -21.06
C GLY A 145 -9.36 30.46 -20.88
N THR A 146 -9.83 29.40 -20.22
CA THR A 146 -11.25 29.20 -19.86
C THR A 146 -11.51 29.55 -18.39
N LEU A 147 -12.79 29.64 -17.99
CA LEU A 147 -13.17 29.80 -16.57
C LEU A 147 -12.77 28.61 -15.68
N ALA A 148 -12.42 27.48 -16.32
CA ALA A 148 -12.02 26.23 -15.71
C ALA A 148 -10.49 26.07 -15.57
N GLU A 149 -9.69 27.04 -16.05
CA GLU A 149 -8.24 27.05 -15.91
C GLU A 149 -7.81 26.93 -14.43
N GLY A 150 -6.88 26.02 -14.14
CA GLY A 150 -6.38 25.79 -12.78
C GLY A 150 -7.39 25.14 -11.83
N LYS A 151 -8.55 24.71 -12.32
CA LYS A 151 -9.61 24.08 -11.51
C LYS A 151 -9.69 22.56 -11.67
N VAL A 152 -8.60 21.93 -12.09
CA VAL A 152 -8.46 20.47 -12.11
C VAL A 152 -7.34 20.11 -11.15
N MET A 153 -7.62 19.21 -10.21
CA MET A 153 -6.65 18.64 -9.31
C MET A 153 -6.66 17.13 -9.48
N VAL A 154 -5.49 16.53 -9.67
CA VAL A 154 -5.32 15.08 -9.74
C VAL A 154 -4.66 14.62 -8.44
N TYR A 155 -5.16 13.53 -7.86
CA TYR A 155 -4.63 12.89 -6.68
C TYR A 155 -4.53 11.37 -6.87
N PRO A 156 -3.38 10.71 -6.59
CA PRO A 156 -2.09 11.33 -6.34
C PRO A 156 -1.65 12.21 -7.52
N ASP A 157 -0.63 13.04 -7.32
CA ASP A 157 0.00 13.72 -8.46
C ASP A 157 0.93 12.75 -9.22
N ARG A 158 1.43 13.21 -10.38
CA ARG A 158 2.27 12.40 -11.25
C ARG A 158 3.52 11.91 -10.51
N GLU A 159 4.19 12.81 -9.80
CA GLU A 159 5.42 12.50 -9.09
C GLU A 159 5.19 11.46 -7.98
N GLU A 160 4.06 11.52 -7.28
CA GLU A 160 3.66 10.51 -6.29
C GLU A 160 3.30 9.18 -6.92
N ALA A 161 2.55 9.16 -8.02
CA ALA A 161 2.25 7.91 -8.72
C ALA A 161 3.52 7.23 -9.27
N GLU A 162 4.45 8.01 -9.83
CA GLU A 162 5.74 7.50 -10.29
C GLU A 162 6.63 7.02 -9.14
N ALA A 163 6.59 7.70 -7.99
CA ALA A 163 7.32 7.30 -6.79
C ALA A 163 6.74 6.02 -6.17
N ASP A 164 5.42 5.87 -6.11
CA ASP A 164 4.76 4.67 -5.56
C ASP A 164 5.12 3.40 -6.33
N GLY A 165 5.30 3.51 -7.65
CA GLY A 165 5.78 2.41 -8.47
C GLY A 165 7.25 2.01 -8.22
N GLN A 166 8.05 2.86 -7.56
CA GLN A 166 9.50 2.69 -7.41
C GLN A 166 9.94 2.56 -5.94
N LYS A 167 10.70 1.50 -5.63
CA LYS A 167 11.27 1.32 -4.27
C LYS A 167 12.40 2.30 -3.94
N VAL A 168 13.23 2.65 -4.93
CA VAL A 168 14.48 3.39 -4.68
C VAL A 168 14.26 4.80 -4.13
N PRO A 169 13.34 5.63 -4.66
CA PRO A 169 13.06 6.95 -4.12
C PRO A 169 12.71 6.93 -2.62
N ASP A 170 11.86 5.99 -2.20
CA ASP A 170 11.47 5.85 -0.79
C ASP A 170 12.60 5.37 0.09
N ILE A 171 13.39 4.40 -0.38
CA ILE A 171 14.58 3.93 0.32
C ILE A 171 15.54 5.08 0.56
N ARG A 172 15.78 5.96 -0.42
CA ARG A 172 16.65 7.12 -0.25
C ARG A 172 16.11 8.09 0.82
N LYS A 173 14.79 8.33 0.85
CA LYS A 173 14.15 9.18 1.86
C LYS A 173 14.21 8.55 3.25
N MET A 174 14.01 7.24 3.36
CA MET A 174 14.19 6.51 4.62
C MET A 174 15.65 6.50 5.09
N ASP A 175 16.63 6.36 4.19
CA ASP A 175 18.06 6.43 4.52
C ASP A 175 18.44 7.85 4.99
N GLN A 176 17.89 8.89 4.38
CA GLN A 176 18.05 10.28 4.82
C GLN A 176 17.50 10.48 6.24
N VAL A 177 16.27 10.01 6.50
CA VAL A 177 15.64 10.09 7.83
C VAL A 177 16.47 9.34 8.86
N ALA A 178 16.86 8.09 8.58
CA ALA A 178 17.69 7.29 9.48
C ALA A 178 19.03 7.97 9.79
N THR A 179 19.70 8.51 8.77
CA THR A 179 20.96 9.25 8.93
C THR A 179 20.78 10.48 9.83
N SER A 180 19.71 11.26 9.61
CA SER A 180 19.43 12.46 10.41
C SER A 180 19.16 12.16 11.88
N ARG A 181 18.60 10.98 12.16
CA ARG A 181 18.24 10.51 13.51
C ARG A 181 19.38 9.74 14.20
N GLY A 182 20.40 9.32 13.44
CA GLY A 182 21.41 8.38 13.93
C GLY A 182 20.87 6.96 14.11
N ASP A 183 19.76 6.64 13.45
CA ASP A 183 19.15 5.31 13.48
C ASP A 183 19.88 4.36 12.54
N TRP A 184 19.88 3.08 12.89
CA TRP A 184 20.38 2.03 12.01
C TRP A 184 19.33 1.66 10.96
N ARG A 185 19.77 1.40 9.72
CA ARG A 185 18.96 0.83 8.64
C ARG A 185 19.81 -0.14 7.82
N PRO A 186 19.22 -1.14 7.14
CA PRO A 186 19.97 -2.05 6.27
C PRO A 186 20.65 -1.27 5.15
N VAL A 187 21.94 -1.52 4.94
CA VAL A 187 22.71 -0.81 3.92
C VAL A 187 22.15 -1.12 2.54
N THR A 188 21.92 -0.09 1.74
CA THR A 188 21.47 -0.24 0.34
C THR A 188 22.57 0.17 -0.62
N CYS A 189 22.88 -0.71 -1.57
CA CYS A 189 23.63 -0.36 -2.77
C CYS A 189 22.63 -0.21 -3.92
N PHE A 190 22.51 1.00 -4.44
CA PHE A 190 21.52 1.35 -5.47
C PHE A 190 21.90 0.84 -6.87
N GLY A 191 23.01 0.11 -6.98
CA GLY A 191 23.51 -0.42 -8.25
C GLY A 191 24.32 0.59 -9.05
N ASP A 192 24.61 1.77 -8.52
CA ASP A 192 25.44 2.80 -9.13
C ASP A 192 26.83 2.86 -8.46
N GLY A 193 27.89 2.84 -9.28
CA GLY A 193 29.27 2.99 -8.79
C GLY A 193 29.82 1.76 -8.05
N GLU A 194 30.69 2.00 -7.08
CA GLU A 194 31.36 0.95 -6.29
C GLU A 194 30.38 0.28 -5.31
N CYS A 195 30.39 -1.04 -5.28
CA CYS A 195 29.48 -1.82 -4.45
C CYS A 195 29.81 -1.70 -2.96
N VAL A 196 28.93 -1.04 -2.20
CA VAL A 196 29.05 -0.90 -0.74
C VAL A 196 28.64 -2.16 0.05
N LEU A 197 28.18 -3.21 -0.63
CA LEU A 197 27.75 -4.48 -0.02
C LEU A 197 28.74 -5.63 -0.30
N GLN A 198 29.98 -5.33 -0.69
CA GLN A 198 30.98 -6.37 -0.92
C GLN A 198 31.24 -7.19 0.36
N GLY A 199 31.15 -8.51 0.24
CA GLY A 199 31.32 -9.44 1.37
C GLY A 199 30.14 -9.46 2.36
N ILE A 200 29.12 -8.63 2.14
CA ILE A 200 27.90 -8.58 2.94
C ILE A 200 26.82 -9.43 2.26
N ARG A 201 26.11 -10.25 3.03
CA ARG A 201 24.95 -10.99 2.51
C ARG A 201 23.87 -9.99 2.12
N SER A 202 23.41 -10.03 0.87
CA SER A 202 22.44 -9.06 0.33
C SER A 202 21.34 -9.73 -0.48
N LEU A 203 20.16 -9.13 -0.52
CA LEU A 203 19.08 -9.48 -1.45
C LEU A 203 19.02 -8.49 -2.60
N CYS A 204 18.89 -8.98 -3.83
CA CYS A 204 18.62 -8.15 -4.98
C CYS A 204 17.11 -7.91 -5.11
N LYS A 205 16.72 -6.69 -5.47
CA LYS A 205 15.34 -6.25 -5.64
C LYS A 205 15.23 -5.43 -6.93
N ARG A 206 14.16 -5.62 -7.70
CA ARG A 206 13.81 -4.73 -8.83
C ARG A 206 13.17 -3.46 -8.28
N SER A 207 13.54 -2.29 -8.81
CA SER A 207 12.99 -1.01 -8.36
C SER A 207 11.46 -1.00 -8.54
N TRP A 208 10.99 -1.32 -9.75
CA TRP A 208 9.58 -1.41 -10.08
C TRP A 208 9.09 -2.86 -10.08
N SER A 209 8.39 -3.27 -9.02
CA SER A 209 7.75 -4.60 -8.91
C SER A 209 6.90 -4.74 -7.64
N GLY A 210 5.84 -5.56 -7.68
CA GLY A 210 5.05 -5.95 -6.51
C GLY A 210 5.28 -7.38 -6.01
N CYS A 211 4.59 -7.74 -4.92
CA CYS A 211 4.32 -9.10 -4.44
C CYS A 211 5.53 -10.04 -4.23
N SER A 212 6.70 -9.49 -3.88
CA SER A 212 7.95 -10.26 -3.74
C SER A 212 8.39 -11.05 -4.99
N SER A 213 7.80 -10.80 -6.16
CA SER A 213 8.05 -11.57 -7.38
C SER A 213 9.48 -11.41 -7.92
N HIS A 214 10.13 -10.30 -7.57
CA HIS A 214 11.45 -9.92 -8.09
C HIS A 214 12.46 -9.66 -6.96
N VAL A 215 12.53 -10.59 -6.00
CA VAL A 215 13.45 -10.54 -4.85
C VAL A 215 14.21 -11.87 -4.72
N GLY A 216 15.54 -11.82 -4.60
CA GLY A 216 16.34 -13.03 -4.34
C GLY A 216 17.85 -12.79 -4.29
N GLU A 217 18.59 -13.74 -3.71
CA GLU A 217 20.05 -13.66 -3.54
C GLU A 217 20.83 -13.92 -4.85
N GLN A 218 20.30 -14.75 -5.75
CA GLN A 218 20.98 -15.18 -6.98
C GLN A 218 20.29 -14.75 -8.28
N ILE A 219 19.03 -14.32 -8.20
CA ILE A 219 18.18 -14.07 -9.38
C ILE A 219 18.69 -12.89 -10.22
N CYS A 220 19.42 -11.95 -9.62
CA CYS A 220 19.62 -10.61 -10.21
C CYS A 220 21.05 -10.10 -10.10
N LYS A 221 21.99 -10.87 -9.54
CA LYS A 221 23.41 -10.49 -9.52
C LYS A 221 23.94 -10.11 -10.91
N PRO A 222 23.56 -10.76 -12.03
CA PRO A 222 23.98 -10.33 -13.38
C PRO A 222 23.41 -8.98 -13.84
N ARG A 223 22.35 -8.48 -13.19
CA ARG A 223 21.61 -7.26 -13.57
C ARG A 223 22.01 -6.02 -12.76
N LEU A 224 22.76 -6.20 -11.66
CA LEU A 224 23.32 -5.08 -10.89
C LEU A 224 24.42 -4.38 -11.68
N THR A 225 24.33 -3.06 -11.76
CA THR A 225 25.29 -2.20 -12.47
C THR A 225 26.43 -1.69 -11.59
N CYS A 226 26.47 -2.05 -10.29
CA CYS A 226 27.59 -1.68 -9.42
C CYS A 226 28.84 -2.53 -9.71
N THR A 227 30.01 -1.94 -9.48
CA THR A 227 31.31 -2.58 -9.65
C THR A 227 31.84 -3.17 -8.35
N SER A 228 32.68 -4.19 -8.45
CA SER A 228 33.45 -4.76 -7.34
C SER A 228 34.79 -5.31 -7.86
N PRO A 229 35.77 -5.66 -7.00
CA PRO A 229 36.97 -6.36 -7.43
C PRO A 229 36.71 -7.64 -8.24
N ASP A 230 35.63 -8.36 -7.93
CA ASP A 230 35.17 -9.55 -8.66
C ASP A 230 34.40 -9.20 -9.96
N ARG A 231 34.03 -7.93 -10.13
CA ARG A 231 33.31 -7.38 -11.29
C ARG A 231 33.74 -5.93 -11.56
N PRO A 232 34.92 -5.72 -12.16
CA PRO A 232 35.50 -4.39 -12.33
C PRO A 232 34.76 -3.53 -13.36
N GLU A 233 34.07 -4.16 -14.32
CA GLU A 233 33.26 -3.47 -15.32
C GLU A 233 31.77 -3.67 -15.04
N PRO A 234 30.96 -2.59 -15.04
CA PRO A 234 29.53 -2.71 -14.88
C PRO A 234 28.95 -3.44 -16.12
N PRO A 235 28.04 -4.40 -15.95
CA PRO A 235 27.35 -4.98 -17.10
C PRO A 235 26.65 -3.87 -17.89
N ALA A 236 26.58 -4.03 -19.22
CA ALA A 236 25.87 -3.10 -20.06
C ALA A 236 24.45 -2.89 -19.49
N PRO A 237 23.97 -1.64 -19.37
CA PRO A 237 22.65 -1.38 -18.82
C PRO A 237 21.64 -2.16 -19.66
N THR A 238 20.95 -3.10 -19.02
CA THR A 238 19.83 -3.79 -19.66
C THR A 238 18.71 -2.77 -19.89
N SER A 239 18.00 -2.85 -21.01
CA SER A 239 16.90 -1.95 -21.39
C SER A 239 15.63 -2.16 -20.54
N GLY A 240 15.78 -2.25 -19.22
CA GLY A 240 14.69 -2.52 -18.28
C GLY A 240 14.91 -1.85 -16.94
N GLU A 241 13.90 -1.98 -16.08
CA GLU A 241 13.87 -1.34 -14.76
C GLU A 241 15.11 -1.65 -13.90
N PRO A 242 15.66 -0.65 -13.19
CA PRO A 242 16.90 -0.79 -12.45
C PRO A 242 16.77 -1.79 -11.30
N TRP A 243 17.88 -2.47 -11.02
CA TRP A 243 18.03 -3.40 -9.91
C TRP A 243 18.95 -2.80 -8.87
N PHE A 244 18.58 -2.98 -7.61
CA PHE A 244 19.42 -2.62 -6.46
C PHE A 244 19.58 -3.84 -5.57
N HIS A 245 20.50 -3.76 -4.60
CA HIS A 245 20.60 -4.77 -3.57
C HIS A 245 20.78 -4.14 -2.20
N GLN A 246 20.25 -4.82 -1.19
CA GLN A 246 20.19 -4.34 0.18
C GLN A 246 20.68 -5.43 1.12
N GLU A 247 21.34 -5.03 2.19
CA GLU A 247 21.78 -5.92 3.27
C GLU A 247 20.65 -6.86 3.69
N TYR A 248 20.96 -8.15 3.78
CA TYR A 248 20.02 -9.16 4.20
C TYR A 248 19.81 -9.10 5.72
N VAL A 249 18.61 -8.69 6.12
CA VAL A 249 18.17 -8.80 7.52
C VAL A 249 17.37 -10.08 7.69
N PHE A 250 17.92 -11.04 8.42
CA PHE A 250 17.24 -12.31 8.66
C PHE A 250 15.88 -12.13 9.34
N PHE A 251 15.77 -11.18 10.26
CA PHE A 251 14.60 -10.98 11.09
C PHE A 251 13.35 -10.57 10.30
N ILE A 252 13.51 -9.92 9.14
CA ILE A 252 12.39 -9.57 8.26
C ILE A 252 11.63 -10.81 7.77
N THR A 253 12.30 -11.97 7.73
CA THR A 253 11.67 -13.26 7.38
C THR A 253 10.90 -13.89 8.54
N ARG A 254 11.08 -13.34 9.76
CA ARG A 254 10.49 -13.84 11.00
C ARG A 254 9.30 -12.97 11.44
N CYS A 255 9.42 -11.65 11.30
CA CYS A 255 8.35 -10.73 11.62
C CYS A 255 8.55 -9.37 10.93
N GLU A 256 7.48 -8.89 10.34
CA GLU A 256 7.28 -7.53 9.90
C GLU A 256 5.95 -7.03 10.50
N PHE A 257 5.97 -5.87 11.14
CA PHE A 257 4.79 -5.19 11.65
C PHE A 257 4.37 -4.13 10.63
N ARG A 258 3.20 -4.31 10.03
CA ARG A 258 2.60 -3.37 9.09
C ARG A 258 1.74 -2.39 9.86
N ILE A 259 2.29 -1.21 10.11
CA ILE A 259 1.69 -0.17 10.95
C ILE A 259 0.90 0.78 10.06
N PHE A 260 -0.40 0.86 10.28
CA PHE A 260 -1.28 1.78 9.56
C PHE A 260 -1.37 3.10 10.33
N ILE A 261 -1.03 4.19 9.66
CA ILE A 261 -0.96 5.53 10.23
C ILE A 261 -1.82 6.46 9.40
N VAL A 262 -2.69 7.22 10.06
CA VAL A 262 -3.46 8.32 9.46
C VAL A 262 -3.07 9.64 10.08
N THR A 263 -3.30 10.74 9.39
CA THR A 263 -3.15 12.07 9.99
C THR A 263 -4.49 12.56 10.58
N VAL A 264 -4.42 13.17 11.75
CA VAL A 264 -5.55 13.83 12.41
C VAL A 264 -5.23 15.31 12.64
N PRO A 265 -6.23 16.22 12.67
CA PRO A 265 -5.97 17.62 12.95
C PRO A 265 -5.31 17.80 14.33
N SER A 266 -4.27 18.62 14.38
CA SER A 266 -3.50 18.93 15.59
C SER A 266 -2.89 20.31 15.50
N SER A 267 -3.14 21.14 16.52
CA SER A 267 -2.56 22.49 16.60
C SER A 267 -1.04 22.50 16.81
N ARG A 268 -0.45 21.36 17.17
CA ARG A 268 0.99 21.17 17.38
C ARG A 268 1.65 20.33 16.30
N GLY A 269 0.86 19.74 15.40
CA GLY A 269 1.34 18.85 14.35
C GLY A 269 1.83 19.60 13.10
N LEU A 270 2.66 18.93 12.30
CA LEU A 270 3.13 19.44 11.02
C LEU A 270 1.97 19.81 10.11
N ARG A 271 1.97 21.06 9.60
CA ARG A 271 0.91 21.62 8.75
C ARG A 271 -0.49 21.47 9.36
N GLY A 272 -0.60 21.57 10.69
CA GLY A 272 -1.86 21.47 11.41
C GLY A 272 -2.38 20.02 11.57
N ARG A 273 -1.54 19.01 11.34
CA ARG A 273 -1.90 17.59 11.44
C ARG A 273 -0.79 16.75 12.06
N GLN A 274 -1.17 15.68 12.75
CA GLN A 274 -0.23 14.72 13.32
C GLN A 274 -0.64 13.29 12.99
N GLY A 275 0.32 12.39 12.90
CA GLY A 275 0.15 10.97 12.73
C GLY A 275 -0.52 10.34 13.95
N LYS A 276 -1.35 9.34 13.67
CA LYS A 276 -2.00 8.49 14.64
C LYS A 276 -1.98 7.07 14.10
N VAL A 277 -1.41 6.14 14.86
CA VAL A 277 -1.53 4.72 14.52
C VAL A 277 -2.98 4.30 14.71
N ILE A 278 -3.57 3.70 13.68
CA ILE A 278 -4.93 3.16 13.75
C ILE A 278 -4.91 1.67 14.06
N THR A 279 -3.97 0.92 13.51
CA THR A 279 -3.79 -0.50 13.82
C THR A 279 -2.43 -0.99 13.33
N ALA A 280 -2.07 -2.21 13.73
CA ALA A 280 -0.88 -2.91 13.28
C ALA A 280 -1.25 -4.32 12.85
N ILE A 281 -0.51 -4.88 11.90
CA ILE A 281 -0.67 -6.26 11.46
C ILE A 281 0.68 -6.94 11.50
N SER A 282 0.74 -8.12 12.11
CA SER A 282 1.94 -8.95 12.05
C SER A 282 1.91 -9.78 10.78
N TYR A 283 3.00 -9.70 10.02
CA TYR A 283 3.32 -10.62 8.95
C TYR A 283 4.42 -11.58 9.45
N PRO A 284 4.06 -12.73 10.05
CA PRO A 284 5.01 -13.72 10.59
C PRO A 284 5.76 -14.55 9.52
N GLY A 285 5.91 -14.03 8.30
CA GLY A 285 6.41 -14.78 7.15
C GLY A 285 5.41 -15.80 6.60
N ARG A 286 5.81 -16.60 5.60
CA ARG A 286 4.97 -17.49 4.77
C ARG A 286 4.17 -18.60 5.50
N LEU A 287 4.17 -18.66 6.83
CA LEU A 287 3.72 -19.83 7.60
C LEU A 287 2.52 -19.59 8.53
N ARG A 288 2.00 -18.36 8.62
CA ARG A 288 0.81 -18.06 9.44
C ARG A 288 -0.05 -16.99 8.76
N ASP A 289 -1.34 -17.01 9.09
CA ASP A 289 -2.31 -16.01 8.67
C ASP A 289 -1.89 -14.62 9.20
N GLN A 290 -2.18 -13.59 8.40
CA GLN A 290 -1.93 -12.20 8.80
C GLN A 290 -2.95 -11.83 9.86
N THR A 291 -2.48 -11.43 11.04
CA THR A 291 -3.37 -11.10 12.15
C THR A 291 -2.87 -9.85 12.85
N GLN A 292 -3.74 -9.25 13.64
CA GLN A 292 -3.33 -8.23 14.57
C GLN A 292 -2.31 -8.81 15.58
N PRO A 293 -1.19 -8.13 15.87
CA PRO A 293 -0.21 -8.58 16.85
C PRO A 293 -0.73 -8.42 18.27
N SER A 294 -0.65 -9.49 19.05
CA SER A 294 -0.79 -9.47 20.50
C SER A 294 0.47 -8.88 21.17
N GLU A 295 0.40 -8.52 22.45
CA GLU A 295 1.60 -8.14 23.21
C GLU A 295 2.67 -9.24 23.21
N GLU A 296 2.26 -10.50 23.24
CA GLU A 296 3.19 -11.65 23.14
C GLU A 296 3.93 -11.69 21.80
N ASP A 297 3.29 -11.26 20.71
CA ASP A 297 3.94 -11.19 19.40
C ASP A 297 5.07 -10.16 19.41
N TYR A 298 4.86 -8.98 20.01
CA TYR A 298 5.94 -7.99 20.18
C TYR A 298 7.06 -8.53 21.09
N LEU A 299 6.70 -9.09 22.25
CA LEU A 299 7.65 -9.60 23.24
C LEU A 299 8.49 -10.77 22.71
N ARG A 300 7.91 -11.62 21.86
CA ARG A 300 8.64 -12.70 21.17
C ARG A 300 9.83 -12.19 20.36
N PHE A 301 9.76 -10.94 19.93
CA PHE A 301 10.80 -10.26 19.16
C PHE A 301 11.63 -9.29 20.01
N GLY A 302 11.50 -9.35 21.34
CA GLY A 302 12.25 -8.51 22.28
C GLY A 302 11.83 -7.04 22.25
N LEU A 303 10.63 -6.76 21.74
CA LEU A 303 10.08 -5.42 21.56
C LEU A 303 8.81 -5.27 22.39
N THR A 304 8.40 -4.03 22.60
CA THR A 304 7.08 -3.68 23.09
C THR A 304 6.28 -3.03 21.96
N ARG A 305 4.95 -3.09 22.07
CA ARG A 305 4.05 -2.36 21.17
C ARG A 305 4.38 -0.87 21.12
N ALA A 306 4.56 -0.24 22.28
CA ALA A 306 4.91 1.17 22.37
C ALA A 306 6.18 1.50 21.58
N GLN A 307 7.25 0.73 21.75
CA GLN A 307 8.50 0.93 21.00
C GLN A 307 8.29 0.88 19.48
N VAL A 308 7.50 -0.07 18.97
CA VAL A 308 7.25 -0.20 17.52
C VAL A 308 6.39 0.96 17.01
N HIS A 309 5.35 1.34 17.76
CA HIS A 309 4.40 2.37 17.37
C HIS A 309 5.01 3.77 17.44
N ASP A 310 5.71 4.08 18.53
CA ASP A 310 6.41 5.35 18.70
C ASP A 310 7.49 5.50 17.64
N PHE A 311 8.27 4.44 17.36
CA PHE A 311 9.25 4.44 16.27
C PHE A 311 8.59 4.70 14.90
N ALA A 312 7.48 4.04 14.60
CA ALA A 312 6.78 4.21 13.32
C ALA A 312 6.22 5.63 13.17
N LEU A 313 5.62 6.19 14.22
CA LEU A 313 5.12 7.57 14.23
C LEU A 313 6.25 8.59 14.07
N ASP A 314 7.35 8.40 14.78
CA ASP A 314 8.53 9.24 14.69
C ASP A 314 9.10 9.27 13.26
N VAL A 315 9.27 8.09 12.64
CA VAL A 315 9.75 8.00 11.25
C VAL A 315 8.74 8.61 10.29
N PHE A 316 7.44 8.37 10.50
CA PHE A 316 6.37 8.95 9.69
C PHE A 316 6.39 10.49 9.71
N GLU A 317 6.55 11.10 10.90
CA GLU A 317 6.62 12.56 10.99
C GLU A 317 7.91 13.11 10.36
N CYS A 318 9.05 12.45 10.54
CA CYS A 318 10.28 12.85 9.85
C CYS A 318 10.13 12.76 8.31
N LEU A 319 9.46 11.73 7.79
CA LEU A 319 9.17 11.61 6.36
C LEU A 319 8.23 12.72 5.87
N ARG A 320 7.22 13.09 6.66
CA ARG A 320 6.33 14.23 6.37
C ARG A 320 7.08 15.57 6.42
N GLU A 321 8.05 15.72 7.30
CA GLU A 321 8.84 16.94 7.44
C GLU A 321 9.71 17.23 6.21
N LEU A 322 10.10 16.18 5.46
CA LEU A 322 10.87 16.35 4.21
C LEU A 322 10.15 17.23 3.17
N ASP A 323 8.82 17.24 3.17
CA ASP A 323 7.97 18.04 2.26
C ASP A 323 8.40 17.91 0.78
N THR A 324 8.70 16.68 0.35
CA THR A 324 9.19 16.39 -1.01
C THR A 324 8.07 15.85 -1.91
N PRO A 325 8.13 16.13 -3.23
CA PRO A 325 7.30 15.42 -4.21
C PRO A 325 7.42 13.90 -4.03
N GLY A 326 6.29 13.20 -4.18
CA GLY A 326 6.17 11.77 -3.99
C GLY A 326 6.17 11.26 -2.54
N LEU A 327 5.90 12.14 -1.57
CA LEU A 327 5.40 11.77 -0.23
C LEU A 327 4.19 12.62 0.22
N ARG A 328 3.55 13.36 -0.69
CA ARG A 328 2.39 14.20 -0.38
C ARG A 328 1.22 13.39 0.15
N SER A 329 1.09 12.13 -0.24
CA SER A 329 0.04 11.26 0.30
C SER A 329 0.16 11.01 1.80
N LEU A 330 1.35 11.22 2.39
CA LEU A 330 1.54 11.11 3.84
C LEU A 330 0.76 12.17 4.62
N GLU A 331 0.29 13.24 3.97
CA GLU A 331 -0.66 14.19 4.59
C GLU A 331 -2.01 13.56 4.90
N VAL A 332 -2.32 12.40 4.31
CA VAL A 332 -3.47 11.56 4.65
C VAL A 332 -3.03 10.43 5.56
N GLY A 333 -1.96 9.73 5.19
CA GLY A 333 -1.42 8.60 5.92
C GLY A 333 -0.75 7.56 5.03
N CYS A 334 -0.30 6.46 5.62
CA CYS A 334 0.34 5.34 4.93
C CYS A 334 0.30 4.06 5.77
N ARG A 335 0.81 2.97 5.18
CA ARG A 335 1.27 1.78 5.90
C ARG A 335 2.80 1.79 5.94
N LEU A 336 3.38 1.65 7.12
CA LEU A 336 4.82 1.43 7.29
C LEU A 336 5.09 -0.02 7.66
N ASP A 337 5.96 -0.67 6.90
CA ASP A 337 6.36 -2.05 7.16
C ASP A 337 7.65 -2.04 8.00
N VAL A 338 7.48 -2.27 9.31
CA VAL A 338 8.52 -2.14 10.34
C VAL A 338 9.07 -3.51 10.69
N SER A 339 10.39 -3.63 10.79
CA SER A 339 11.06 -4.81 11.34
C SER A 339 12.21 -4.39 12.24
N ALA A 340 12.94 -5.36 12.77
CA ALA A 340 14.12 -5.14 13.62
C ALA A 340 15.33 -5.85 13.03
N PHE A 341 16.54 -5.38 13.32
CA PHE A 341 17.76 -6.08 12.91
C PHE A 341 17.84 -7.50 13.51
N CYS A 342 17.52 -7.60 14.81
CA CYS A 342 17.50 -8.82 15.59
C CYS A 342 16.50 -8.66 16.76
N SER A 343 16.32 -9.71 17.57
CA SER A 343 15.44 -9.65 18.74
C SER A 343 15.93 -8.57 19.73
N GLY A 344 15.07 -7.61 20.05
CA GLY A 344 15.41 -6.44 20.88
C GLY A 344 16.42 -5.48 20.27
N GLY A 345 16.75 -5.66 18.98
CA GLY A 345 17.66 -4.80 18.23
C GLY A 345 17.01 -3.53 17.69
N PRO A 346 17.77 -2.70 16.96
CA PRO A 346 17.25 -1.48 16.35
C PRO A 346 16.11 -1.79 15.37
N LEU A 347 15.07 -0.97 15.43
CA LEU A 347 13.95 -0.97 14.50
C LEU A 347 14.31 -0.23 13.21
N PHE A 348 13.70 -0.63 12.10
CA PHE A 348 13.82 0.05 10.82
C PHE A 348 12.53 -0.10 10.00
N VAL A 349 12.26 0.87 9.13
CA VAL A 349 11.20 0.77 8.11
C VAL A 349 11.78 0.14 6.84
N ASN A 350 11.19 -0.98 6.42
CA ASN A 350 11.53 -1.67 5.18
C ASN A 350 10.82 -1.05 3.98
N GLU A 351 9.53 -0.76 4.11
CA GLU A 351 8.66 -0.30 3.02
C GLU A 351 7.68 0.77 3.50
N ILE A 352 7.41 1.74 2.62
CA ILE A 352 6.31 2.70 2.74
C ILE A 352 5.29 2.30 1.69
N THR A 353 4.05 2.04 2.08
CA THR A 353 2.96 1.85 1.12
C THR A 353 1.96 2.99 1.28
N ARG A 354 1.69 3.74 0.21
CA ARG A 354 0.71 4.84 0.25
C ARG A 354 -0.66 4.30 0.61
N TRP A 355 -1.47 5.12 1.29
CA TRP A 355 -2.78 4.67 1.76
C TRP A 355 -3.67 4.18 0.62
N TYR A 356 -3.66 4.81 -0.56
CA TYR A 356 -4.50 4.41 -1.68
C TYR A 356 -4.05 3.11 -2.37
N GLY A 357 -2.79 2.70 -2.19
CA GLY A 357 -2.22 1.47 -2.75
C GLY A 357 -1.98 0.35 -1.71
N ALA A 358 -2.20 0.65 -0.42
CA ALA A 358 -1.91 -0.31 0.64
C ALA A 358 -3.00 -1.38 0.72
N HIS A 359 -2.62 -2.65 0.76
CA HIS A 359 -3.50 -3.69 1.30
C HIS A 359 -3.75 -3.41 2.79
N TYR A 360 -5.01 -3.26 3.17
CA TYR A 360 -5.49 -2.94 4.52
C TYR A 360 -5.77 -4.19 5.35
N PHE A 361 -5.93 -5.36 4.72
CA PHE A 361 -6.20 -6.65 5.40
C PHE A 361 -7.41 -6.56 6.36
N GLN A 362 -8.47 -5.87 5.93
CA GLN A 362 -9.57 -5.52 6.83
C GLN A 362 -10.37 -6.76 7.27
N SER A 363 -10.50 -7.76 6.39
CA SER A 363 -11.20 -9.00 6.71
C SER A 363 -10.44 -9.85 7.73
N GLU A 364 -9.13 -9.67 7.81
CA GLU A 364 -8.26 -10.40 8.74
C GLU A 364 -8.07 -9.72 10.09
N CYS A 365 -8.20 -8.39 10.17
CA CYS A 365 -7.82 -7.65 11.38
C CYS A 365 -8.86 -6.65 11.90
N THR A 366 -10.02 -6.50 11.26
CA THR A 366 -11.06 -5.58 11.74
C THR A 366 -12.40 -6.32 11.91
N PRO A 367 -13.29 -5.88 12.82
CA PRO A 367 -14.63 -6.43 12.95
C PRO A 367 -15.46 -6.18 11.70
N GLU A 368 -16.47 -7.02 11.44
CA GLU A 368 -17.48 -6.72 10.42
C GLU A 368 -18.06 -5.31 10.64
N PRO A 369 -18.25 -4.50 9.58
CA PRO A 369 -18.22 -4.87 8.16
C PRO A 369 -16.84 -4.77 7.49
N HIS A 370 -15.75 -4.81 8.26
CA HIS A 370 -14.38 -4.75 7.78
C HIS A 370 -14.06 -3.46 7.02
N THR A 371 -14.39 -2.29 7.59
CA THR A 371 -14.20 -0.98 6.91
C THR A 371 -13.40 0.03 7.73
N MET A 372 -12.91 -0.35 8.91
CA MET A 372 -12.33 0.59 9.87
C MET A 372 -11.11 1.33 9.29
N ILE A 373 -10.18 0.63 8.64
CA ILE A 373 -8.95 1.24 8.10
C ILE A 373 -9.27 2.20 6.93
N SER A 374 -10.21 1.83 6.04
CA SER A 374 -10.58 2.61 4.85
C SER A 374 -11.37 3.84 5.25
N LYS A 375 -12.28 3.72 6.23
CA LYS A 375 -12.95 4.88 6.85
C LYS A 375 -11.95 5.82 7.50
N ALA A 376 -10.92 5.31 8.17
CA ALA A 376 -9.91 6.15 8.80
C ALA A 376 -9.10 6.95 7.76
N PHE A 377 -8.65 6.32 6.68
CA PHE A 377 -7.97 7.02 5.58
C PHE A 377 -8.90 7.99 4.85
N ALA A 378 -10.15 7.61 4.60
CA ALA A 378 -11.15 8.49 4.00
C ALA A 378 -11.36 9.74 4.87
N ASN A 379 -11.60 9.58 6.18
CA ASN A 379 -11.75 10.71 7.10
C ASN A 379 -10.51 11.61 7.09
N ALA A 380 -9.31 11.02 7.12
CA ALA A 380 -8.07 11.76 7.05
C ALA A 380 -7.96 12.56 5.73
N PHE A 381 -8.29 11.95 4.59
CA PHE A 381 -8.27 12.58 3.26
C PHE A 381 -9.25 13.76 3.20
N CYS A 382 -10.43 13.60 3.78
CA CYS A 382 -11.46 14.64 3.86
C CYS A 382 -11.09 15.76 4.86
N GLY A 383 -10.06 15.56 5.68
CA GLY A 383 -9.73 16.46 6.78
C GLY A 383 -10.73 16.42 7.93
N ILE A 384 -11.52 15.36 8.02
CA ILE A 384 -12.47 15.14 9.11
C ILE A 384 -11.75 14.39 10.24
N HIS A 385 -12.09 14.76 11.48
CA HIS A 385 -11.62 14.01 12.63
C HIS A 385 -12.13 12.56 12.57
N VAL A 386 -11.28 11.60 12.96
CA VAL A 386 -11.72 10.22 13.19
C VAL A 386 -12.90 10.28 14.18
N SER A 387 -14.07 9.79 13.78
CA SER A 387 -15.27 9.91 14.62
C SER A 387 -15.06 9.15 15.95
N PRO A 388 -15.66 9.57 17.06
CA PRO A 388 -15.53 8.88 18.34
C PRO A 388 -15.91 7.39 18.26
N GLU A 389 -16.89 7.04 17.42
CA GLU A 389 -17.32 5.66 17.17
C GLU A 389 -16.23 4.88 16.45
N LEU A 390 -15.60 5.49 15.43
CA LEU A 390 -14.47 4.88 14.74
C LEU A 390 -13.25 4.79 15.66
N GLU A 391 -13.01 5.79 16.52
CA GLU A 391 -11.96 5.74 17.54
C GLU A 391 -12.22 4.62 18.55
N GLN A 392 -13.47 4.42 18.97
CA GLN A 392 -13.83 3.32 19.85
C GLN A 392 -13.66 1.98 19.16
N GLN A 393 -14.08 1.83 17.90
CA GLN A 393 -13.87 0.62 17.10
C GLN A 393 -12.38 0.33 16.93
N VAL A 394 -11.59 1.35 16.57
CA VAL A 394 -10.14 1.30 16.54
C VAL A 394 -9.62 0.82 17.88
N ASN A 395 -10.02 1.41 19.01
CA ASN A 395 -9.56 1.02 20.35
C ASN A 395 -10.07 -0.35 20.83
N THR A 396 -11.17 -0.88 20.30
CA THR A 396 -11.65 -2.23 20.62
C THR A 396 -10.91 -3.31 19.84
N VAL A 397 -10.47 -2.99 18.62
CA VAL A 397 -9.51 -3.80 17.88
C VAL A 397 -8.16 -3.65 18.54
N TYR A 398 -7.78 -2.41 18.83
CA TYR A 398 -6.54 -1.97 19.43
C TYR A 398 -6.75 -1.68 20.92
N ASP A 399 -7.00 -2.69 21.75
CA ASP A 399 -7.07 -2.50 23.20
C ASP A 399 -5.64 -2.62 23.79
N PRO A 400 -5.08 -1.56 24.40
CA PRO A 400 -3.77 -1.61 25.07
C PRO A 400 -3.79 -2.28 26.45
N SER A 401 -4.96 -2.67 26.96
CA SER A 401 -5.17 -3.16 28.33
C SER A 401 -5.62 -4.62 28.46
N THR A 402 -5.95 -5.29 27.34
CA THR A 402 -6.34 -6.70 27.35
C THR A 402 -5.18 -7.62 26.96
N ALA A 403 -4.65 -8.37 27.92
CA ALA A 403 -4.09 -9.69 27.60
C ALA A 403 -5.25 -10.55 27.09
N SER A 404 -5.23 -10.97 25.82
CA SER A 404 -6.35 -11.72 25.25
C SER A 404 -6.57 -13.04 25.99
N PRO A 405 -7.79 -13.38 26.43
CA PRO A 405 -8.12 -14.71 26.90
C PRO A 405 -8.15 -15.68 25.70
N ASP A 406 -7.46 -16.81 25.85
CA ASP A 406 -7.49 -18.04 25.06
C ASP A 406 -7.84 -17.94 23.55
N ALA A 407 -6.81 -18.04 22.72
CA ALA A 407 -6.88 -18.27 21.28
C ALA A 407 -7.37 -19.70 20.91
N THR A 408 -8.53 -20.11 21.41
CA THR A 408 -9.14 -21.41 21.11
C THR A 408 -10.60 -21.30 20.71
N SER A 409 -10.94 -20.51 19.71
CA SER A 409 -12.16 -20.74 18.89
C SER A 409 -12.25 -19.78 17.71
N VAL A 410 -11.48 -20.02 16.65
CA VAL A 410 -11.86 -19.56 15.30
C VAL A 410 -11.94 -20.81 14.42
N PRO A 411 -13.08 -21.08 13.74
CA PRO A 411 -13.20 -22.26 12.90
C PRO A 411 -12.22 -22.19 11.73
N ARG A 412 -11.24 -23.10 11.70
CA ARG A 412 -10.34 -23.27 10.55
C ARG A 412 -11.16 -23.55 9.29
N ARG A 413 -11.25 -22.59 8.37
CA ARG A 413 -11.80 -22.81 7.03
C ARG A 413 -10.86 -23.77 6.29
N ARG A 414 -11.29 -25.02 6.09
CA ARG A 414 -10.57 -26.00 5.29
C ARG A 414 -10.47 -25.50 3.85
N GLN A 415 -9.29 -25.03 3.42
CA GLN A 415 -8.98 -24.98 2.00
C GLN A 415 -8.97 -26.42 1.46
N ARG A 416 -9.91 -26.71 0.55
CA ARG A 416 -9.96 -27.97 -0.19
C ARG A 416 -8.82 -27.99 -1.21
N GLY A 417 -7.86 -28.89 -0.99
CA GLY A 417 -7.27 -29.76 -2.01
C GLY A 417 -6.38 -29.13 -3.08
N LEU A 418 -5.07 -29.13 -2.84
CA LEU A 418 -4.06 -29.43 -3.86
C LEU A 418 -2.97 -30.29 -3.22
N THR A 419 -3.12 -31.61 -3.36
CA THR A 419 -2.08 -32.59 -3.02
C THR A 419 -0.88 -32.41 -3.95
N ARG A 420 0.26 -32.00 -3.42
CA ARG A 420 1.58 -32.33 -4.00
C ARG A 420 2.41 -33.09 -2.99
N LYS A 421 2.87 -34.26 -3.42
CA LYS A 421 3.70 -35.19 -2.67
C LYS A 421 4.98 -34.51 -2.19
N ARG A 422 5.31 -34.76 -0.93
CA ARG A 422 6.66 -34.63 -0.37
C ARG A 422 7.54 -35.66 -1.06
N ASP A 423 8.72 -35.25 -1.50
CA ASP A 423 9.88 -36.14 -1.53
C ASP A 423 11.07 -35.42 -0.87
N ASP A 424 11.65 -36.18 0.05
CA ASP A 424 12.80 -35.99 0.92
C ASP A 424 13.99 -35.21 0.35
N PHE A 425 14.56 -34.31 1.15
CA PHE A 425 16.03 -34.23 1.29
C PHE A 425 16.39 -33.91 2.74
N GLY A 426 17.02 -34.90 3.37
CA GLY A 426 17.42 -34.89 4.76
C GLY A 426 18.56 -33.94 5.06
N ALA A 427 18.58 -33.52 6.32
CA ALA A 427 19.71 -32.90 6.97
C ALA A 427 20.93 -33.83 6.94
N VAL A 428 22.10 -33.25 6.65
CA VAL A 428 23.35 -33.64 7.30
C VAL A 428 24.10 -32.35 7.62
N ILE A 429 24.12 -32.04 8.91
CA ILE A 429 25.01 -31.07 9.56
C ILE A 429 26.16 -31.91 10.17
N PRO A 430 27.41 -31.44 10.21
CA PRO A 430 28.30 -31.71 11.33
C PRO A 430 28.06 -30.74 12.48
#